data_AF-A0A969XX33-F1
#
_entry.id   AF-A0A969XX33-F1
#
_cell.length_a   1.000
_cell.length_b   1.000
_cell.length_c   1.000
_cell.angle_alpha   90.00
_cell.angle_beta   90.00
_cell.angle_gamma   90.00
#
_symmetry.space_group_name_H-M   'P 1'
#
loop_
_entity.id
_entity.type
_entity.pdbx_description
1 polymer ?
#
loop_
_entity_poly.entity_id
_entity_poly.type
_entity_poly.pdbx_seq_one_letter_code
_entity_poly.pdbx_strand_id
1 'polypeptide(L)'
;MTVYYPAYAYGHVGAGQGAEPTVINLAHDGQISVWFRDDTPPSGTMSFDLKGGRLHVFIGEWQDDDGPGGAPPVYTFYLSAQPLSLAVTTKWQQASIDVFQPSAWTLWVDEGLGKPLGLLMDTPQQWGFALVGASGVPTGLLGVDTFRAVPEPATAALLAAAALLARRRRR
;
A
#
# COMPACT_ATOMS: atom_id res chain seq x y z
N MET A 1 5.17 -3.92 -23.15
CA MET A 1 6.07 -3.31 -22.16
C MET A 1 5.19 -2.57 -21.17
N THR A 2 5.04 -3.10 -19.94
CA THR A 2 4.23 -2.46 -18.90
C THR A 2 5.02 -1.28 -18.35
N VAL A 3 4.47 -0.07 -18.46
CA VAL A 3 5.12 1.15 -17.95
C VAL A 3 4.63 1.37 -16.52
N TYR A 4 5.57 1.52 -15.58
CA TYR A 4 5.29 1.67 -14.16
C TYR A 4 5.55 3.10 -13.70
N TYR A 5 4.64 3.63 -12.90
CA TYR A 5 4.75 4.93 -12.26
C TYR A 5 4.59 4.71 -10.75
N PRO A 6 5.68 4.65 -9.96
CA PRO A 6 5.57 4.59 -8.51
C PRO A 6 5.02 5.93 -8.03
N ALA A 7 3.83 5.92 -7.41
CA ALA A 7 3.23 7.17 -6.92
C ALA A 7 3.68 7.51 -5.50
N TYR A 8 4.11 6.52 -4.70
CA TYR A 8 4.58 6.72 -3.32
C TYR A 8 5.58 5.60 -2.98
N ALA A 9 6.77 5.97 -2.51
CA ALA A 9 7.73 5.04 -1.92
C ALA A 9 8.01 5.54 -0.50
N TYR A 10 7.44 4.90 0.51
CA TYR A 10 7.94 5.07 1.88
C TYR A 10 8.72 3.83 2.28
N GLY A 11 9.96 4.09 2.64
CA GLY A 11 10.96 3.08 2.96
C GLY A 11 12.31 3.65 3.35
N HIS A 12 12.30 4.82 4.01
CA HIS A 12 13.43 5.63 4.52
C HIS A 12 14.55 5.97 3.50
N VAL A 13 14.83 7.24 3.15
CA VAL A 13 15.77 8.17 3.83
C VAL A 13 15.35 9.64 3.60
N GLY A 14 15.24 10.46 4.67
CA GLY A 14 15.34 11.93 4.58
C GLY A 14 14.08 12.79 4.47
N ALA A 15 12.88 12.30 4.80
CA ALA A 15 11.67 13.14 4.77
C ALA A 15 11.52 13.99 6.06
N GLY A 16 12.11 15.19 6.07
CA GLY A 16 11.68 16.30 6.94
C GLY A 16 11.98 16.17 8.43
N GLN A 17 12.65 17.18 8.98
CA GLN A 17 12.98 17.28 10.39
C GLN A 17 11.72 17.26 11.28
N GLY A 18 11.54 16.22 12.10
CA GLY A 18 10.78 16.31 13.36
C GLY A 18 9.54 15.44 13.53
N ALA A 19 9.10 14.64 12.55
CA ALA A 19 8.09 13.62 12.78
C ALA A 19 8.77 12.25 12.93
N GLU A 20 8.60 11.59 14.09
CA GLU A 20 9.03 10.20 14.19
C GLU A 20 8.26 9.36 13.16
N PRO A 21 8.94 8.58 12.30
CA PRO A 21 8.26 7.71 11.36
C PRO A 21 7.44 6.70 12.17
N THR A 22 6.12 6.67 11.95
CA THR A 22 5.30 5.60 12.50
C THR A 22 5.73 4.31 11.81
N VAL A 23 6.36 3.41 12.56
CA VAL A 23 6.70 2.07 12.07
C VAL A 23 5.38 1.33 11.86
N ILE A 24 5.06 1.06 10.60
CA ILE A 24 3.87 0.30 10.21
C ILE A 24 4.28 -1.17 10.08
N ASN A 25 3.64 -2.04 10.86
CA ASN A 25 3.88 -3.47 10.79
C ASN A 25 2.68 -4.13 10.10
N LEU A 26 2.86 -4.40 8.81
CA LEU A 26 1.81 -4.97 7.95
C LEU A 26 1.45 -6.42 8.32
N ALA A 27 2.26 -7.09 9.15
CA ALA A 27 1.89 -8.40 9.71
C ALA A 27 0.84 -8.32 10.83
N HIS A 28 0.60 -7.13 11.39
CA HIS A 28 -0.35 -6.91 12.48
C HIS A 28 -1.47 -5.92 12.13
N ASP A 29 -1.26 -5.14 11.07
CA ASP A 29 -2.24 -4.19 10.58
C ASP A 29 -3.18 -4.85 9.55
N GLY A 30 -4.45 -5.02 9.94
CA GLY A 30 -5.49 -5.76 9.21
C GLY A 30 -5.86 -5.14 7.85
N GLN A 31 -5.75 -3.82 7.73
CA GLN A 31 -6.22 -3.10 6.56
C GLN A 31 -5.32 -1.89 6.28
N ILE A 32 -5.00 -1.68 5.01
CA ILE A 32 -4.44 -0.41 4.53
C ILE A 32 -5.59 0.46 4.06
N SER A 33 -5.67 1.67 4.59
CA SER A 33 -6.61 2.71 4.16
C SER A 33 -5.86 3.93 3.65
N VAL A 34 -6.42 4.55 2.63
CA VAL A 34 -5.87 5.72 1.98
C VAL A 34 -6.99 6.61 1.47
N TRP A 35 -6.82 7.92 1.65
CA TRP A 35 -7.77 8.91 1.15
C TRP A 35 -7.32 9.42 -0.21
N PHE A 36 -8.27 9.50 -1.13
CA PHE A 36 -8.03 9.97 -2.49
C PHE A 36 -9.05 11.01 -2.93
N ARG A 37 -8.64 11.89 -3.83
CA ARG A 37 -9.55 12.74 -4.61
C ARG A 37 -8.92 13.07 -5.96
N ASP A 38 -9.76 13.45 -6.90
CA ASP A 38 -9.33 14.12 -8.11
C ASP A 38 -8.97 15.57 -7.79
N ASP A 39 -7.70 15.93 -7.98
CA ASP A 39 -7.15 17.27 -7.78
C ASP A 39 -6.93 18.00 -9.12
N THR A 40 -7.47 17.47 -10.22
CA THR A 40 -7.32 18.10 -11.54
C THR A 40 -8.09 19.43 -11.60
N PRO A 41 -7.48 20.54 -12.07
CA PRO A 41 -8.14 21.84 -12.08
C PRO A 41 -9.44 21.88 -12.90
N PRO A 42 -10.44 22.70 -12.53
CA PRO A 42 -11.78 22.67 -13.14
C PRO A 42 -11.88 23.14 -14.61
N SER A 43 -10.77 23.34 -15.34
CA SER A 43 -10.74 24.07 -16.61
C SER A 43 -11.16 23.26 -17.85
N GLY A 44 -12.03 22.27 -17.71
CA GLY A 44 -12.94 21.90 -18.81
C GLY A 44 -13.02 20.43 -19.21
N THR A 45 -11.93 19.65 -19.21
CA THR A 45 -12.02 18.18 -19.31
C THR A 45 -10.65 17.59 -19.04
N MET A 46 -10.47 17.01 -17.85
CA MET A 46 -9.62 15.86 -17.57
C MET A 46 -9.81 15.59 -16.08
N SER A 47 -10.49 14.51 -15.74
CA SER A 47 -10.25 13.87 -14.45
C SER A 47 -8.89 13.19 -14.48
N PHE A 48 -8.37 12.75 -13.33
CA PHE A 48 -7.28 11.77 -13.39
C PHE A 48 -7.72 10.58 -14.28
N ASP A 49 -6.80 10.11 -15.12
CA ASP A 49 -7.01 8.99 -16.02
C ASP A 49 -5.81 8.07 -15.94
N LEU A 50 -6.05 6.87 -15.42
CA LEU A 50 -5.05 5.83 -15.23
C LEU A 50 -4.76 5.04 -16.52
N LYS A 51 -5.36 5.42 -17.65
CA LYS A 51 -5.25 4.75 -18.96
C LYS A 51 -5.57 3.26 -18.88
N GLY A 52 -6.67 2.93 -18.20
CA GLY A 52 -7.09 1.55 -17.94
C GLY A 52 -6.24 0.80 -16.90
N GLY A 53 -5.20 1.44 -16.36
CA GLY A 53 -4.40 0.88 -15.28
C GLY A 53 -5.14 0.88 -13.95
N ARG A 54 -4.68 0.02 -13.05
CA ARG A 54 -5.23 -0.15 -11.71
C ARG A 54 -4.14 0.09 -10.68
N LEU A 55 -4.45 0.82 -9.63
CA LEU A 55 -3.51 1.05 -8.53
C LEU A 55 -3.57 -0.14 -7.56
N HIS A 56 -2.41 -0.73 -7.30
CA HIS A 56 -2.20 -1.81 -6.35
C HIS A 56 -1.30 -1.32 -5.23
N VAL A 57 -1.43 -1.88 -4.03
CA VAL A 57 -0.42 -1.70 -2.99
C VAL A 57 0.78 -2.59 -3.33
N PHE A 58 2.01 -2.10 -3.15
CA PHE A 58 3.21 -2.93 -3.21
C PHE A 58 3.93 -2.96 -1.88
N ILE A 59 4.68 -4.04 -1.66
CA ILE A 59 5.65 -4.19 -0.59
C ILE A 59 6.89 -4.87 -1.18
N GLY A 60 8.07 -4.50 -0.72
CA GLY A 60 9.29 -5.14 -1.18
C GLY A 60 10.54 -4.56 -0.59
N GLU A 61 11.64 -4.99 -1.18
CA GLU A 61 12.98 -4.61 -0.79
C GLU A 61 13.87 -4.54 -2.01
N TRP A 62 14.71 -3.51 -2.02
CA TRP A 62 15.74 -3.29 -3.01
C TRP A 62 17.08 -3.19 -2.29
N GLN A 63 18.07 -3.92 -2.79
CA GLN A 63 19.44 -3.86 -2.32
C GLN A 63 20.38 -3.52 -3.47
N ASP A 64 21.20 -2.50 -3.23
CA ASP A 64 22.25 -2.05 -4.13
C ASP A 64 23.50 -1.79 -3.28
N ASP A 65 24.11 -2.89 -2.83
CA ASP A 65 25.19 -2.86 -1.81
C ASP A 65 26.46 -2.16 -2.31
N ASP A 66 26.72 -2.22 -3.62
CA ASP A 66 27.90 -1.60 -4.25
C ASP A 66 27.64 -0.17 -4.74
N GLY A 67 26.37 0.24 -4.81
CA GLY A 67 25.95 1.50 -5.38
C GLY A 67 26.15 1.59 -6.90
N PRO A 68 26.02 2.80 -7.48
CA PRO A 68 26.01 2.98 -8.93
C PRO A 68 27.29 2.46 -9.61
N GLY A 69 27.13 1.47 -10.50
CA GLY A 69 28.22 0.91 -11.31
C GLY A 69 28.88 -0.35 -10.75
N GLY A 70 28.39 -0.88 -9.63
CA GLY A 70 28.77 -2.18 -9.07
C GLY A 70 27.99 -3.37 -9.63
N ALA A 71 27.75 -4.39 -8.81
CA ALA A 71 26.88 -5.50 -9.18
C ALA A 71 25.45 -5.01 -9.50
N PRO A 72 24.70 -5.75 -10.36
CA PRO A 72 23.29 -5.43 -10.57
C PRO A 72 22.54 -5.46 -9.24
N PRO A 73 21.62 -4.49 -9.01
CA PRO A 73 20.83 -4.47 -7.80
C PRO A 73 19.91 -5.69 -7.76
N VAL A 74 19.71 -6.23 -6.55
CA VAL A 74 18.80 -7.35 -6.31
C VAL A 74 17.56 -6.86 -5.58
N TYR A 75 16.41 -7.42 -5.92
CA TYR A 75 15.15 -6.95 -5.35
C TYR A 75 14.05 -8.00 -5.39
N THR A 76 13.12 -7.89 -4.46
CA THR A 76 11.88 -8.68 -4.43
C THR A 76 10.71 -7.77 -4.09
N PHE A 77 9.66 -7.79 -4.91
CA PHE A 77 8.42 -7.06 -4.66
C PHE A 77 7.19 -7.94 -4.82
N TYR A 78 6.20 -7.67 -3.98
CA TYR A 78 4.86 -8.23 -4.02
C TYR A 78 3.85 -7.11 -4.25
N LEU A 79 2.76 -7.44 -4.94
CA LEU A 79 1.60 -6.57 -5.15
C LEU A 79 0.40 -7.13 -4.42
N SER A 80 -0.49 -6.26 -3.98
CA SER A 80 -1.81 -6.66 -3.53
C SER A 80 -2.58 -7.32 -4.68
N ALA A 81 -3.19 -8.47 -4.42
CA ALA A 81 -3.95 -9.23 -5.40
C ALA A 81 -5.18 -8.46 -5.88
N GLN A 82 -5.79 -7.68 -4.98
CA GLN A 82 -6.87 -6.76 -5.32
C GLN A 82 -6.30 -5.35 -5.58
N PRO A 83 -6.79 -4.64 -6.60
CA PRO A 83 -6.50 -3.22 -6.78
C PRO A 83 -7.35 -2.35 -5.84
N LEU A 84 -6.91 -1.11 -5.62
CA LEU A 84 -7.72 -0.08 -4.99
C LEU A 84 -8.90 0.30 -5.89
N SER A 85 -10.08 0.43 -5.28
CA SER A 85 -11.25 0.97 -5.93
C SER A 85 -11.24 2.49 -5.85
N LEU A 86 -11.05 3.15 -7.00
CA LEU A 86 -10.97 4.61 -7.09
C LEU A 86 -12.15 5.14 -7.88
N ALA A 87 -12.95 6.02 -7.28
CA ALA A 87 -13.94 6.78 -8.03
C ALA A 87 -13.35 8.13 -8.48
N VAL A 88 -13.74 8.59 -9.65
CA VAL A 88 -13.42 9.95 -10.10
C VAL A 88 -14.33 10.93 -9.37
N THR A 89 -13.80 11.64 -8.38
CA THR A 89 -14.55 12.63 -7.59
C THR A 89 -13.60 13.65 -6.97
N THR A 90 -14.04 14.90 -6.89
CA THR A 90 -13.33 15.99 -6.22
C THR A 90 -13.48 15.96 -4.69
N LYS A 91 -14.32 15.05 -4.16
CA LYS A 91 -14.46 14.81 -2.73
C LYS A 91 -13.46 13.76 -2.27
N TRP A 92 -12.86 13.98 -1.11
CA TRP A 92 -12.07 12.96 -0.42
C TRP A 92 -12.89 11.70 -0.20
N GLN A 93 -12.36 10.57 -0.64
CA GLN A 93 -12.94 9.24 -0.45
C GLN A 93 -11.87 8.33 0.13
N GLN A 94 -12.28 7.39 0.99
CA GLN A 94 -11.39 6.36 1.50
C GLN A 94 -11.44 5.16 0.56
N ALA A 95 -10.28 4.68 0.14
CA ALA A 95 -10.11 3.35 -0.42
C ALA A 95 -9.33 2.51 0.59
N SER A 96 -9.76 1.26 0.75
CA SER A 96 -9.14 0.34 1.69
C SER A 96 -8.89 -1.02 1.04
N ILE A 97 -7.89 -1.73 1.54
CA ILE A 97 -7.58 -3.09 1.12
C ILE A 97 -7.11 -3.93 2.31
N ASP A 98 -7.65 -5.14 2.40
CA ASP A 98 -7.24 -6.13 3.39
C ASP A 98 -5.97 -6.81 2.89
N VAL A 99 -4.88 -6.63 3.62
CA VAL A 99 -3.54 -7.08 3.20
C VAL A 99 -2.85 -7.98 4.23
N PHE A 100 -3.53 -8.31 5.32
CA PHE A 100 -2.92 -9.07 6.43
C PHE A 100 -2.70 -10.56 6.12
N GLN A 101 -3.30 -11.10 5.04
CA GLN A 101 -3.16 -12.50 4.67
C GLN A 101 -2.17 -12.68 3.52
N PRO A 102 -1.29 -13.70 3.53
CA PRO A 102 -0.39 -13.97 2.41
C PRO A 102 -1.09 -14.14 1.05
N SER A 103 -2.31 -14.68 1.03
CA SER A 103 -3.12 -14.82 -0.18
C SER A 103 -3.61 -13.50 -0.76
N ALA A 104 -3.55 -12.41 0.00
CA ALA A 104 -3.87 -11.06 -0.48
C ALA A 104 -2.74 -10.46 -1.32
N TRP A 105 -1.62 -11.18 -1.50
CA TRP A 105 -0.45 -10.72 -2.22
C TRP A 105 -0.05 -11.68 -3.33
N THR A 106 0.57 -11.13 -4.36
CA THR A 106 1.11 -11.85 -5.50
C THR A 106 2.54 -11.40 -5.71
N LEU A 107 3.46 -12.36 -5.89
CA LEU A 107 4.83 -12.03 -6.26
C LEU A 107 4.80 -11.27 -7.58
N TRP A 108 5.33 -10.06 -7.58
CA TRP A 108 5.34 -9.19 -8.75
C TRP A 108 6.64 -9.33 -9.52
N VAL A 109 7.77 -9.23 -8.81
CA VAL A 109 9.10 -9.40 -9.40
C VAL A 109 10.09 -9.87 -8.34
N ASP A 110 11.02 -10.72 -8.77
CA ASP A 110 12.15 -11.17 -7.96
C ASP A 110 13.38 -11.30 -8.85
N GLU A 111 14.38 -10.46 -8.60
CA GLU A 111 15.67 -10.46 -9.28
C GLU A 111 16.77 -10.82 -8.27
N GLY A 112 16.68 -12.03 -7.72
CA GLY A 112 17.77 -12.67 -6.96
C GLY A 112 17.77 -12.41 -5.45
N LEU A 113 16.92 -11.53 -4.92
CA LEU A 113 16.83 -11.31 -3.47
C LEU A 113 16.02 -12.42 -2.78
N GLY A 114 15.02 -13.01 -3.45
CA GLY A 114 14.28 -14.19 -2.98
C GLY A 114 13.59 -14.03 -1.63
N LYS A 115 13.28 -12.80 -1.19
CA LYS A 115 12.77 -12.58 0.16
C LYS A 115 11.32 -13.08 0.30
N PRO A 116 11.02 -13.90 1.33
CA PRO A 116 9.67 -14.37 1.55
C PRO A 116 8.77 -13.22 2.03
N LEU A 117 7.53 -13.18 1.53
CA LEU A 117 6.53 -12.16 1.87
C LEU A 117 6.40 -11.90 3.37
N GLY A 118 6.38 -12.94 4.22
CA GLY A 118 6.22 -12.77 5.67
C GLY A 118 7.32 -11.91 6.29
N LEU A 119 8.57 -12.07 5.84
CA LEU A 119 9.69 -11.26 6.33
C LEU A 119 9.59 -9.81 5.89
N LEU A 120 9.05 -9.56 4.69
CA LEU A 120 8.78 -8.22 4.20
C LEU A 120 7.62 -7.56 4.97
N MET A 121 6.59 -8.32 5.37
CA MET A 121 5.46 -7.80 6.14
C MET A 121 5.83 -7.41 7.57
N ASP A 122 6.72 -8.19 8.20
CA ASP A 122 7.19 -7.93 9.57
C ASP A 122 8.05 -6.65 9.64
N THR A 123 8.89 -6.43 8.63
CA THR A 123 9.80 -5.29 8.53
C THR A 123 9.83 -4.74 7.11
N PRO A 124 8.81 -3.98 6.68
CA PRO A 124 8.76 -3.46 5.31
C PRO A 124 9.89 -2.47 5.05
N GLN A 125 10.80 -2.80 4.12
CA GLN A 125 11.79 -1.83 3.64
C GLN A 125 11.12 -0.83 2.73
N GLN A 126 10.36 -1.26 1.73
CA GLN A 126 9.65 -0.37 0.79
C GLN A 126 8.21 -0.79 0.61
N TRP A 127 7.31 0.17 0.56
CA TRP A 127 5.91 -0.06 0.24
C TRP A 127 5.23 1.22 -0.25
N GLY A 128 4.07 1.07 -0.88
CA GLY A 128 3.32 2.18 -1.46
C GLY A 128 2.35 1.72 -2.54
N PHE A 129 2.22 2.50 -3.62
CA PHE A 129 1.31 2.18 -4.73
C PHE A 129 2.02 2.01 -6.06
N ALA A 130 1.63 0.96 -6.78
CA ALA A 130 2.06 0.67 -8.14
C ALA A 130 0.87 0.73 -9.09
N LEU A 131 1.03 1.40 -10.23
CA LEU A 131 0.06 1.36 -11.31
C LEU A 131 0.36 0.18 -12.25
N VAL A 132 -0.62 -0.70 -12.44
CA VAL A 132 -0.46 -1.93 -13.23
C VAL A 132 -1.49 -1.96 -14.37
N GLY A 133 -1.06 -2.41 -15.55
CA GLY A 133 -1.96 -2.63 -16.70
C GLY A 133 -2.40 -1.36 -17.43
N ALA A 134 -1.74 -0.23 -17.21
CA ALA A 134 -2.00 1.00 -17.97
C ALA A 134 -1.60 0.80 -19.45
N SER A 135 -2.48 1.18 -20.37
CA SER A 135 -2.23 1.13 -21.82
C SER A 135 -1.51 2.38 -22.35
N GLY A 136 -1.18 3.34 -21.48
CA GLY A 136 -0.53 4.59 -21.81
C GLY A 136 -0.08 5.36 -20.57
N VAL A 137 0.51 6.53 -20.78
CA VAL A 137 0.96 7.43 -19.70
C VAL A 137 -0.27 7.98 -18.95
N PRO A 138 -0.37 7.80 -17.63
CA PRO A 138 -1.44 8.38 -16.82
C PRO A 138 -1.46 9.91 -16.92
N THR A 139 -2.65 10.49 -16.85
CA THR A 139 -2.85 11.95 -16.93
C THR A 139 -3.69 12.46 -15.77
N GLY A 140 -3.60 13.77 -15.49
CA GLY A 140 -4.32 14.43 -14.40
C GLY A 140 -3.60 14.34 -13.05
N LEU A 141 -4.29 14.76 -11.99
CA LEU A 141 -3.73 14.80 -10.63
C LEU A 141 -4.60 13.97 -9.68
N LEU A 142 -4.00 12.96 -9.06
CA LEU A 142 -4.61 12.20 -7.97
C LEU A 142 -4.07 12.71 -6.64
N GLY A 143 -4.91 13.40 -5.88
CA GLY A 143 -4.61 13.78 -4.52
C GLY A 143 -4.64 12.53 -3.63
N VAL A 144 -3.60 12.34 -2.83
CA VAL A 144 -3.50 11.26 -1.85
C VAL A 144 -3.25 11.87 -0.47
N ASP A 145 -4.03 11.45 0.51
CA ASP A 145 -3.89 11.86 1.90
C ASP A 145 -3.99 10.62 2.80
N THR A 146 -3.42 10.75 3.99
CA THR A 146 -3.60 9.86 5.14
C THR A 146 -3.53 8.39 4.76
N PHE A 147 -2.32 7.91 4.57
CA PHE A 147 -2.01 6.50 4.42
C PHE A 147 -1.86 5.88 5.80
N ARG A 148 -2.77 4.98 6.17
CA ARG A 148 -2.77 4.33 7.48
C ARG A 148 -2.99 2.84 7.32
N ALA A 149 -2.16 2.08 8.01
CA ALA A 149 -2.48 0.69 8.30
C ALA A 149 -3.24 0.67 9.63
N VAL A 150 -4.35 -0.07 9.69
CA VAL A 150 -5.23 -0.16 10.85
C VAL A 150 -5.19 -1.59 11.37
N PRO A 151 -4.84 -1.82 12.65
CA PRO A 151 -4.92 -3.13 13.28
C PRO A 151 -6.32 -3.71 13.16
N GLU A 152 -6.42 -5.00 12.80
CA GLU A 152 -7.69 -5.70 12.95
C GLU A 152 -8.00 -5.76 14.46
N PRO A 153 -9.23 -5.45 14.91
CA PRO A 153 -9.56 -5.59 16.32
C PRO A 153 -9.36 -7.07 16.69
N ALA A 154 -8.39 -7.35 17.57
CA ALA A 154 -8.00 -8.70 17.94
C ALA A 154 -9.26 -9.52 18.23
N THR A 155 -9.55 -10.51 17.39
CA THR A 155 -10.77 -11.32 17.46
C THR A 155 -10.93 -11.95 18.85
N ALA A 156 -9.81 -12.23 19.53
CA ALA A 156 -9.76 -12.67 20.92
C ALA A 156 -10.29 -11.61 21.93
N ALA A 157 -10.00 -10.33 21.73
CA ALA A 157 -10.50 -9.24 22.59
C ALA A 157 -12.00 -8.99 22.38
N LEU A 158 -12.49 -9.07 21.14
CA LEU A 158 -13.91 -9.01 20.80
C LEU A 158 -14.69 -10.20 21.40
N LEU A 159 -14.15 -11.42 21.29
CA LEU A 159 -14.74 -12.62 21.90
C LEU A 159 -14.71 -12.57 23.43
N ALA A 160 -13.63 -12.08 24.03
CA ALA A 160 -13.53 -11.89 25.47
C ALA A 160 -14.54 -10.83 25.97
N ALA A 161 -14.68 -9.70 25.27
CA ALA A 161 -15.66 -8.67 25.60
C ALA A 161 -17.10 -9.20 25.46
N ALA A 162 -17.40 -9.94 24.39
CA ALA A 162 -18.69 -10.58 24.18
C ALA A 162 -19.01 -11.62 25.28
N ALA A 163 -18.03 -12.44 25.66
CA ALA A 163 -18.16 -13.41 26.76
C ALA A 163 -18.41 -12.71 28.11
N LEU A 164 -17.73 -11.59 28.38
CA LEU A 164 -17.91 -10.80 29.59
C LEU A 164 -19.30 -10.18 29.68
N LEU A 165 -19.80 -9.62 28.56
CA LEU A 165 -21.15 -9.08 28.42
C LEU A 165 -22.23 -10.15 28.58
N ALA A 166 -22.03 -11.33 27.97
CA ALA A 166 -22.95 -12.46 28.12
C ALA A 166 -23.02 -12.96 29.58
N ARG A 167 -21.90 -12.92 30.31
CA ARG A 167 -21.84 -13.33 31.72
C ARG A 167 -22.50 -12.32 32.67
N ARG A 168 -22.45 -11.02 32.36
CA ARG A 168 -23.16 -9.98 33.11
C ARG A 168 -24.68 -10.02 32.95
N ARG A 169 -25.18 -10.47 31.80
CA ARG A 169 -26.64 -10.61 31.54
C ARG A 169 -27.28 -11.85 32.17
N ARG A 170 -26.46 -12.79 32.68
CA ARG A 170 -26.92 -14.03 33.34
C ARG A 170 -26.87 -13.96 34.88
N ARG A 171 -26.56 -12.79 35.44
CA ARG A 171 -26.68 -12.48 36.87
C ARG A 171 -27.80 -11.48 37.06
#